data_AF-A0A9W4UD00-F1
#
_entry.id   AF-A0A9W4UD00-F1
#
_cell.length_a   1.000
_cell.length_b   1.000
_cell.length_c   1.000
_cell.angle_alpha   90.00
_cell.angle_beta   90.00
_cell.angle_gamma   90.00
#
_symmetry.space_group_name_H-M   'P 1'
#
loop_
_entity.id
_entity.type
_entity.pdbx_description
1 polymer ?
#
loop_
_entity_poly.entity_id
_entity_poly.type
_entity_poly.pdbx_seq_one_letter_code
_entity_poly.pdbx_strand_id
1 'polypeptide(L)'
;MPRTLGRLRFRAPKPQKQVNVAHALASRRNRSQLLAEELTKHVHQLSNPGTPLTVRTVVDPGWKKPIGKRPGVKLPTKPLSLGDIVDPEGKAAHGSIIYVFRNAKTHQVIYSLSEMLDHYHLDQLPFMGRKSKPAVLRPDEWVPYFVATFPSPEQGHQAFRKLREYRKLHETAWHKTNPSWLKLPRDQRMRKIMNQEANSVADLAAVFRHQATQARLMRTTLRVQEEKTTGILQHKWDQIKELATLSTAQNKRDGDDIKWLTTQINNLTWQMGLKHNQDEGNQRRLQTAKASHENRIRNIEYAQRKAKQLAELESKLTEQATLANEAGSEQRLSTVEQEMDELRTEIADPEITTEQREHNRKILAEYRSEFKRLAASFEAKNALENRTHYIHRTILPKDLKEQPPQPFSLHGVSVQWADLRDLEYVHSWPRPVLMDTLPVNGVRQSVALLNRTEFDAAVYDEVENLMGDLGYSRERVLKSRKVSRATNQKTGVMGMVSKLNPFAKKQAEATA
;
A
#
# COMPACT_ATOMS: atom_id res chain seq x y z
N MET A 1 -32.56 14.35 -43.67
CA MET A 1 -32.15 14.92 -42.37
C MET A 1 -30.93 14.18 -41.87
N PRO A 2 -29.75 14.82 -41.71
CA PRO A 2 -28.58 14.14 -41.20
C PRO A 2 -28.86 13.74 -39.74
N ARG A 3 -28.66 12.46 -39.44
CA ARG A 3 -28.76 11.91 -38.08
C ARG A 3 -27.93 12.79 -37.16
N THR A 4 -28.57 13.35 -36.14
CA THR A 4 -27.96 14.14 -35.07
C THR A 4 -26.56 13.61 -34.77
N LEU A 5 -25.53 14.44 -34.98
CA LEU A 5 -24.17 14.20 -34.53
C LEU A 5 -24.24 13.99 -33.02
N GLY A 6 -24.41 12.75 -32.58
CA GLY A 6 -24.45 12.40 -31.17
C GLY A 6 -23.14 12.85 -30.56
N ARG A 7 -23.20 13.80 -29.62
CA ARG A 7 -22.03 14.24 -28.85
C ARG A 7 -21.34 12.99 -28.32
N LEU A 8 -20.11 12.76 -28.76
CA LEU A 8 -19.33 11.60 -28.36
C LEU A 8 -18.96 11.78 -26.88
N ARG A 9 -18.99 10.69 -26.11
CA ARG A 9 -18.62 10.73 -24.69
C ARG A 9 -17.11 10.64 -24.60
N PHE A 10 -16.44 11.74 -24.26
CA PHE A 10 -14.99 11.75 -24.07
C PHE A 10 -14.65 11.96 -22.60
N ARG A 11 -13.62 11.28 -22.12
CA ARG A 11 -13.11 11.53 -20.78
C ARG A 11 -12.17 12.74 -20.87
N ALA A 12 -12.42 13.77 -20.07
CA ALA A 12 -11.38 14.78 -19.83
C ALA A 12 -10.17 14.04 -19.26
N PRO A 13 -9.00 14.19 -19.87
CA PRO A 13 -7.84 13.44 -19.44
C PRO A 13 -7.52 13.80 -17.98
N LYS A 14 -7.27 12.77 -17.16
CA LYS A 14 -6.96 12.98 -15.75
C LYS A 14 -5.49 13.34 -15.64
N PRO A 15 -5.10 14.28 -14.76
CA PRO A 15 -3.70 14.44 -14.41
C PRO A 15 -3.23 13.14 -13.75
N GLN A 16 -2.48 12.30 -14.45
CA GLN A 16 -1.99 11.03 -13.91
C GLN A 16 -0.56 10.70 -14.32
N LYS A 17 0.14 10.12 -13.33
CA LYS A 17 1.44 9.42 -13.30
C LYS A 17 2.44 9.85 -14.37
N GLN A 18 3.55 10.44 -13.92
CA GLN A 18 4.69 10.84 -14.73
C GLN A 18 5.00 9.79 -15.82
N VAL A 19 4.78 10.18 -17.08
CA VAL A 19 5.14 9.37 -18.24
C VAL A 19 6.63 9.07 -18.12
N ASN A 20 7.04 7.81 -18.29
CA ASN A 20 8.46 7.48 -18.30
C ASN A 20 9.09 7.97 -19.61
N VAL A 21 9.44 9.26 -19.62
CA VAL A 21 9.93 9.98 -20.80
C VAL A 21 11.37 9.59 -21.17
N ALA A 22 12.05 8.78 -20.35
CA ALA A 22 13.47 8.49 -20.47
C ALA A 22 13.88 8.02 -21.89
N HIS A 23 13.01 7.27 -22.56
CA HIS A 23 13.28 6.77 -23.91
C HIS A 23 13.18 7.87 -24.99
N ALA A 24 12.18 8.77 -24.91
CA ALA A 24 12.06 9.92 -25.81
C ALA A 24 13.17 10.96 -25.60
N LEU A 25 13.63 11.11 -24.36
CA LEU A 25 14.72 12.05 -24.02
C LEU A 25 16.09 11.59 -24.55
N ALA A 26 16.27 10.30 -24.87
CA ALA A 26 17.53 9.74 -25.35
C ALA A 26 17.84 10.05 -26.84
N SER A 27 16.83 10.40 -27.64
CA SER A 27 17.01 10.68 -29.08
C SER A 27 17.41 12.14 -29.34
N ARG A 28 18.54 12.37 -30.02
CA ARG A 28 19.17 13.71 -30.18
C ARG A 28 18.56 14.58 -31.30
N ARG A 29 17.86 14.00 -32.28
CA ARG A 29 17.19 14.76 -33.37
C ARG A 29 15.67 14.66 -33.19
N ASN A 30 14.97 15.79 -33.27
CA ASN A 30 13.50 15.92 -33.13
C ASN A 30 12.92 15.53 -31.76
N ARG A 31 13.66 15.75 -30.67
CA ARG A 31 13.26 15.42 -29.28
C ARG A 31 11.88 15.98 -28.88
N SER A 32 11.59 17.25 -29.21
CA SER A 32 10.31 17.87 -28.85
C SER A 32 9.13 17.33 -29.66
N GLN A 33 9.33 16.96 -30.93
CA GLN A 33 8.26 16.43 -31.78
C GLN A 33 7.93 14.99 -31.41
N LEU A 34 8.94 14.15 -31.21
CA LEU A 34 8.75 12.77 -30.75
C LEU A 34 8.09 12.74 -29.37
N LEU A 35 8.52 13.64 -28.47
CA LEU A 35 7.91 13.80 -27.17
C LEU A 35 6.45 14.23 -27.28
N ALA A 36 6.14 15.26 -28.07
CA ALA A 36 4.78 15.72 -28.30
C ALA A 36 3.90 14.62 -28.90
N GLU A 37 4.41 13.83 -29.85
CA GLU A 37 3.68 12.70 -30.43
C GLU A 37 3.45 11.57 -29.43
N GLU A 38 4.44 11.24 -28.60
CA GLU A 38 4.29 10.25 -27.54
C GLU A 38 3.31 10.71 -26.47
N LEU A 39 3.39 11.97 -26.04
CA LEU A 39 2.43 12.59 -25.12
C LEU A 39 1.04 12.65 -25.74
N THR A 40 0.91 13.03 -27.02
CA THR A 40 -0.39 13.04 -27.72
C THR A 40 -0.97 11.64 -27.82
N LYS A 41 -0.15 10.63 -28.15
CA LYS A 41 -0.57 9.21 -28.12
C LYS A 41 -0.96 8.77 -26.71
N HIS A 42 -0.26 9.25 -25.69
CA HIS A 42 -0.53 8.95 -24.29
C HIS A 42 -1.85 9.58 -23.82
N VAL A 43 -2.04 10.87 -24.06
CA VAL A 43 -3.26 11.61 -23.77
C VAL A 43 -4.44 11.02 -24.53
N HIS A 44 -4.30 10.72 -25.82
CA HIS A 44 -5.34 10.01 -26.58
C HIS A 44 -5.63 8.61 -26.06
N GLN A 45 -4.66 7.91 -25.46
CA GLN A 45 -4.89 6.61 -24.83
C GLN A 45 -5.67 6.74 -23.52
N LEU A 46 -5.35 7.74 -22.69
CA LEU A 46 -6.06 8.02 -21.43
C LEU A 46 -7.47 8.54 -21.66
N SER A 47 -7.65 9.34 -22.71
CA SER A 47 -8.91 9.96 -23.09
C SER A 47 -9.69 9.16 -24.14
N ASN A 48 -9.21 7.95 -24.46
CA ASN A 48 -9.75 7.12 -25.53
C ASN A 48 -11.24 6.81 -25.27
N PRO A 49 -12.16 7.20 -26.17
CA PRO A 49 -13.60 6.93 -26.02
C PRO A 49 -13.95 5.44 -26.00
N GLY A 50 -13.01 4.57 -26.37
CA GLY A 50 -13.18 3.11 -26.41
C GLY A 50 -13.03 2.39 -25.08
N THR A 51 -12.41 2.99 -24.06
CA THR A 51 -12.42 2.38 -22.72
C THR A 51 -13.78 2.63 -22.08
N PRO A 52 -14.55 1.58 -21.72
CA PRO A 52 -15.85 1.79 -21.12
C PRO A 52 -15.67 2.58 -19.82
N LEU A 53 -16.35 3.73 -19.74
CA LEU A 53 -16.42 4.59 -18.53
C LEU A 53 -17.10 3.88 -17.36
N THR A 54 -17.72 2.73 -17.63
CA THR A 54 -18.30 1.88 -16.62
C THR A 54 -17.20 1.10 -15.92
N VAL A 55 -17.17 1.19 -14.60
CA VAL A 55 -16.31 0.35 -13.75
C VAL A 55 -16.46 -1.10 -14.17
N ARG A 56 -15.36 -1.73 -14.58
CA ARG A 56 -15.37 -3.15 -14.93
C ARG A 56 -15.32 -3.98 -13.66
N THR A 57 -16.22 -4.95 -13.56
CA THR A 57 -16.34 -5.84 -12.41
C THR A 57 -15.71 -7.21 -12.65
N VAL A 58 -15.52 -7.64 -13.90
CA VAL A 58 -15.02 -8.97 -14.26
C VAL A 58 -13.71 -8.84 -15.04
N VAL A 59 -12.75 -9.71 -14.71
CA VAL A 59 -11.47 -9.80 -15.42
C VAL A 59 -11.68 -10.44 -16.78
N ASP A 60 -11.20 -9.77 -17.82
CA ASP A 60 -11.10 -10.37 -19.14
C ASP A 60 -9.97 -11.42 -19.15
N PRO A 61 -10.22 -12.69 -19.49
CA PRO A 61 -9.20 -13.75 -19.43
C PRO A 61 -8.02 -13.48 -20.38
N GLY A 62 -8.21 -12.68 -21.43
CA GLY A 62 -7.15 -12.26 -22.35
C GLY A 62 -6.04 -11.45 -21.68
N TRP A 63 -6.30 -10.89 -20.50
CA TRP A 63 -5.36 -10.04 -19.76
C TRP A 63 -4.38 -10.82 -18.90
N LYS A 64 -4.82 -11.99 -18.43
CA LYS A 64 -3.99 -12.87 -17.60
C LYS A 64 -3.05 -13.73 -18.43
N LYS A 65 -3.29 -13.83 -19.75
CA LYS A 65 -2.39 -14.57 -20.63
C LYS A 65 -1.06 -13.82 -20.64
N PRO A 66 0.04 -14.40 -20.10
CA PRO A 66 1.34 -13.80 -20.28
C PRO A 66 1.51 -13.67 -21.79
N ILE A 67 1.79 -12.46 -22.27
CA ILE A 67 2.15 -12.25 -23.66
C ILE A 67 3.40 -13.11 -23.85
N GLY A 68 3.27 -14.28 -24.46
CA GLY A 68 4.42 -15.07 -24.88
C GLY A 68 5.34 -14.13 -25.64
N LYS A 69 6.65 -14.19 -25.38
CA LYS A 69 7.74 -13.25 -25.75
C LYS A 69 7.77 -12.74 -27.21
N ARG A 70 6.65 -12.24 -27.73
CA ARG A 70 6.51 -11.65 -29.06
C ARG A 70 6.84 -10.18 -28.88
N PRO A 71 8.05 -9.75 -29.28
CA PRO A 71 8.40 -8.34 -29.24
C PRO A 71 7.36 -7.56 -30.05
N GLY A 72 6.73 -6.56 -29.42
CA GLY A 72 5.83 -5.61 -30.10
C GLY A 72 4.34 -5.72 -29.78
N VAL A 73 3.86 -6.75 -29.07
CA VAL A 73 2.45 -6.77 -28.62
C VAL A 73 2.31 -5.94 -27.34
N LYS A 74 1.67 -4.77 -27.45
CA LYS A 74 1.36 -3.91 -26.30
C LYS A 74 0.35 -4.62 -25.38
N LEU A 75 0.59 -4.59 -24.07
CA LEU A 75 -0.38 -5.07 -23.08
C LEU A 75 -1.70 -4.30 -23.26
N PRO A 76 -2.86 -4.97 -23.14
CA PRO A 76 -4.13 -4.27 -23.09
C PRO A 76 -4.15 -3.29 -21.89
N THR A 77 -4.60 -2.05 -22.13
CA THR A 77 -4.61 -0.96 -21.14
C THR A 77 -5.61 -1.22 -20.03
N LYS A 78 -5.17 -1.22 -18.74
CA LYS A 78 -5.98 -1.40 -17.50
C LYS A 78 -7.38 -0.78 -17.62
N PRO A 79 -8.50 -1.53 -17.48
CA PRO A 79 -9.78 -0.86 -17.49
C PRO A 79 -9.93 -0.11 -16.18
N LEU A 80 -10.84 0.86 -16.15
CA LEU A 80 -11.24 1.47 -14.89
C LEU A 80 -11.82 0.40 -13.95
N SER A 81 -11.13 0.16 -12.85
CA SER A 81 -11.53 -0.81 -11.83
C SER A 81 -12.09 -0.09 -10.59
N LEU A 82 -12.60 -0.87 -9.63
CA LEU A 82 -12.94 -0.34 -8.30
C LEU A 82 -11.71 0.16 -7.53
N GLY A 83 -10.55 -0.47 -7.73
CA GLY A 83 -9.31 -0.05 -7.08
C GLY A 83 -8.93 1.38 -7.42
N ASP A 84 -9.09 1.79 -8.68
CA ASP A 84 -8.75 3.15 -9.12
C ASP A 84 -9.69 4.24 -8.54
N ILE A 85 -10.85 3.83 -7.99
CA ILE A 85 -11.81 4.73 -7.33
C ILE A 85 -11.50 4.82 -5.83
N VAL A 86 -11.24 3.68 -5.19
CA VAL A 86 -11.10 3.59 -3.73
C VAL A 86 -9.68 3.96 -3.29
N ASP A 87 -8.66 3.56 -4.06
CA ASP A 87 -7.25 3.86 -3.80
C ASP A 87 -6.57 4.34 -5.09
N PRO A 88 -6.79 5.62 -5.48
CA PRO A 88 -6.21 6.18 -6.70
C PRO A 88 -4.68 6.25 -6.67
N GLU A 89 -4.07 6.24 -5.48
CA GLU A 89 -2.63 6.29 -5.29
C GLU A 89 -1.97 4.90 -5.36
N GLY A 90 -2.74 3.84 -5.11
CA GLY A 90 -2.26 2.46 -5.06
C GLY A 90 -1.34 2.21 -3.85
N LYS A 91 -1.57 2.90 -2.73
CA LYS A 91 -0.78 2.76 -1.50
C LYS A 91 -1.23 1.58 -0.64
N ALA A 92 -2.46 1.10 -0.81
CA ALA A 92 -3.03 0.05 0.01
C ALA A 92 -2.33 -1.30 -0.24
N ALA A 93 -1.91 -1.94 0.86
CA ALA A 93 -1.37 -3.29 0.81
C ALA A 93 -2.46 -4.31 0.44
N HIS A 94 -2.03 -5.45 -0.12
CA HIS A 94 -2.96 -6.55 -0.39
C HIS A 94 -3.65 -7.00 0.90
N GLY A 95 -4.98 -7.13 0.86
CA GLY A 95 -5.78 -7.49 2.03
C GLY A 95 -6.25 -6.31 2.89
N SER A 96 -5.75 -5.10 2.67
CA SER A 96 -6.31 -3.89 3.32
C SER A 96 -7.68 -3.52 2.74
N ILE A 97 -7.96 -3.85 1.48
CA ILE A 97 -9.23 -3.53 0.81
C ILE A 97 -9.96 -4.84 0.47
N ILE A 98 -11.24 -4.90 0.82
CA ILE A 98 -12.16 -5.98 0.45
C ILE A 98 -13.21 -5.42 -0.51
N TYR A 99 -13.27 -5.98 -1.70
CA TYR A 99 -14.27 -5.66 -2.71
C TYR A 99 -15.43 -6.65 -2.62
N VAL A 100 -16.66 -6.14 -2.54
CA VAL A 100 -17.86 -6.97 -2.48
C VAL A 100 -18.73 -6.67 -3.68
N PHE A 101 -19.16 -7.73 -4.36
CA PHE A 101 -19.95 -7.65 -5.57
C PHE A 101 -21.27 -8.38 -5.36
N ARG A 102 -22.39 -7.80 -5.82
CA ARG A 102 -23.69 -8.48 -5.84
C ARG A 102 -24.10 -8.82 -7.26
N ASN A 103 -24.83 -9.92 -7.42
CA ASN A 103 -25.52 -10.21 -8.66
C ASN A 103 -26.83 -9.43 -8.71
N ALA A 104 -27.03 -8.63 -9.75
CA ALA A 104 -28.19 -7.74 -9.89
C ALA A 104 -29.54 -8.47 -9.99
N LYS A 105 -29.54 -9.75 -10.40
CA LYS A 105 -30.77 -10.55 -10.56
C LYS A 105 -31.00 -11.51 -9.40
N THR A 106 -29.94 -12.17 -8.94
CA THR A 106 -30.03 -13.25 -7.94
C THR A 106 -29.72 -12.79 -6.52
N HIS A 107 -29.21 -11.58 -6.33
CA HIS A 107 -28.79 -11.02 -5.03
C HIS A 107 -27.75 -11.91 -4.31
N GLN A 108 -26.97 -12.70 -5.06
CA GLN A 108 -25.83 -13.44 -4.55
C GLN A 108 -24.63 -12.50 -4.39
N VAL A 109 -23.85 -12.64 -3.32
CA VAL A 109 -22.82 -11.67 -2.95
C VAL A 109 -21.41 -12.28 -2.96
N ILE A 110 -20.53 -11.96 -3.89
CA ILE A 110 -19.15 -12.48 -3.93
C ILE A 110 -18.18 -11.51 -3.24
N TYR A 111 -17.28 -12.06 -2.41
CA TYR A 111 -16.20 -11.30 -1.76
C TYR A 111 -14.90 -11.46 -2.56
N SER A 112 -14.10 -10.41 -2.68
CA SER A 112 -12.79 -10.48 -3.32
C SER A 112 -11.77 -9.57 -2.63
N LEU A 113 -10.50 -9.98 -2.64
CA LEU A 113 -9.37 -9.11 -2.31
C LEU A 113 -8.79 -8.42 -3.56
N SER A 114 -9.28 -8.78 -4.75
CA SER A 114 -8.93 -8.14 -6.01
C SER A 114 -10.03 -7.20 -6.48
N GLU A 115 -9.62 -6.12 -7.14
CA GLU A 115 -10.49 -5.07 -7.70
C GLU A 115 -11.49 -5.57 -8.77
N MET A 116 -11.27 -6.77 -9.32
CA MET A 116 -12.10 -7.41 -10.34
C MET A 116 -12.32 -8.89 -10.01
N LEU A 117 -13.45 -9.43 -10.46
CA LEU A 117 -13.84 -10.82 -10.32
C LEU A 117 -13.24 -11.69 -11.42
N ASP A 118 -12.64 -12.79 -10.99
CA ASP A 118 -12.14 -13.87 -11.85
C ASP A 118 -12.92 -15.17 -11.63
N HIS A 119 -12.81 -16.13 -12.55
CA HIS A 119 -13.63 -17.34 -12.59
C HIS A 119 -13.61 -18.16 -11.29
N TYR A 120 -12.47 -18.23 -10.59
CA TYR A 120 -12.36 -18.94 -9.31
C TYR A 120 -13.24 -18.34 -8.20
N HIS A 121 -13.68 -17.08 -8.34
CA HIS A 121 -14.59 -16.48 -7.35
C HIS A 121 -15.98 -17.12 -7.39
N LEU A 122 -16.38 -17.75 -8.52
CA LEU A 122 -17.62 -18.51 -8.60
C LEU A 122 -17.63 -19.72 -7.65
N ASP A 123 -16.46 -20.19 -7.20
CA ASP A 123 -16.38 -21.30 -6.25
C ASP A 123 -16.82 -20.93 -4.84
N GLN A 124 -17.03 -19.63 -4.58
CA GLN A 124 -17.72 -19.18 -3.38
C GLN A 124 -19.21 -19.49 -3.39
N LEU A 125 -19.81 -19.73 -4.56
CA LEU A 125 -21.24 -20.01 -4.70
C LEU A 125 -21.47 -21.53 -4.63
N PRO A 126 -22.25 -22.03 -3.65
CA PRO A 126 -22.62 -23.43 -3.59
C PRO A 126 -23.64 -23.78 -4.67
N PHE A 127 -23.57 -25.02 -5.14
CA PHE A 127 -24.59 -25.55 -6.05
C PHE A 127 -25.83 -25.97 -5.25
N MET A 128 -26.92 -25.23 -5.39
CA MET A 128 -28.20 -25.51 -4.72
C MET A 128 -29.26 -26.12 -5.66
N GLY A 129 -28.97 -26.15 -6.97
CA GLY A 129 -29.89 -26.61 -8.01
C GLY A 129 -29.59 -25.98 -9.37
N ARG A 130 -30.42 -26.31 -10.36
CA ARG A 130 -30.30 -25.75 -11.72
C ARG A 130 -30.39 -24.23 -11.66
N LYS A 131 -29.49 -23.53 -12.34
CA LYS A 131 -29.38 -22.05 -12.39
C LYS A 131 -28.99 -21.36 -11.06
N SER A 132 -28.59 -22.12 -10.03
CA SER A 132 -28.13 -21.51 -8.75
C SER A 132 -26.71 -20.95 -8.83
N LYS A 133 -25.81 -21.62 -9.55
CA LYS A 133 -24.43 -21.17 -9.84
C LYS A 133 -24.34 -20.83 -11.34
N PRO A 134 -24.00 -19.59 -11.72
CA PRO A 134 -23.79 -19.25 -13.12
C PRO A 134 -22.54 -19.95 -13.65
N ALA A 135 -22.56 -20.36 -14.93
CA ALA A 135 -21.43 -21.04 -15.55
C ALA A 135 -20.26 -20.10 -15.86
N VAL A 136 -20.52 -18.82 -16.10
CA VAL A 136 -19.53 -17.80 -16.45
C VAL A 136 -19.90 -16.50 -15.75
N LEU A 137 -18.88 -15.74 -15.31
CA LEU A 137 -19.07 -14.39 -14.79
C LEU A 137 -19.41 -13.44 -15.94
N ARG A 138 -20.61 -12.86 -15.89
CA ARG A 138 -21.08 -11.88 -16.88
C ARG A 138 -20.94 -10.46 -16.32
N PRO A 139 -20.22 -9.54 -16.98
CA PRO A 139 -19.96 -8.20 -16.44
C PRO A 139 -21.22 -7.36 -16.17
N ASP A 140 -22.30 -7.62 -16.90
CA ASP A 140 -23.60 -6.95 -16.76
C ASP A 140 -24.40 -7.43 -15.54
N GLU A 141 -24.20 -8.67 -15.10
CA GLU A 141 -24.95 -9.25 -13.98
C GLU A 141 -24.30 -8.94 -12.63
N TRP A 142 -22.99 -8.70 -12.60
CA TRP A 142 -22.24 -8.45 -11.37
C TRP A 142 -21.94 -6.98 -11.21
N VAL A 143 -22.51 -6.38 -10.16
CA VAL A 143 -22.33 -4.97 -9.83
C VAL A 143 -21.57 -4.83 -8.51
N PRO A 144 -20.78 -3.76 -8.33
CA PRO A 144 -20.20 -3.44 -7.03
C PRO A 144 -21.31 -3.27 -5.99
N TYR A 145 -21.13 -3.84 -4.80
CA TYR A 145 -22.07 -3.72 -3.70
C TYR A 145 -21.55 -2.74 -2.65
N PHE A 146 -20.41 -3.06 -2.03
CA PHE A 146 -19.67 -2.13 -1.19
C PHE A 146 -18.18 -2.48 -1.22
N VAL A 147 -17.35 -1.54 -0.76
CA VAL A 147 -15.91 -1.76 -0.56
C VAL A 147 -15.58 -1.42 0.88
N ALA A 148 -14.89 -2.33 1.57
CA ALA A 148 -14.44 -2.12 2.95
C ALA A 148 -12.92 -1.96 2.99
N THR A 149 -12.44 -0.87 3.55
CA THR A 149 -11.03 -0.54 3.70
C THR A 149 -10.64 -0.63 5.16
N PHE A 150 -9.54 -1.32 5.44
CA PHE A 150 -9.02 -1.59 6.77
C PHE A 150 -7.64 -0.93 6.96
N PRO A 151 -7.32 -0.48 8.18
CA PRO A 151 -6.04 0.16 8.47
C PRO A 151 -4.86 -0.82 8.38
N SER A 152 -5.07 -2.09 8.74
CA SER A 152 -4.07 -3.15 8.69
C SER A 152 -4.48 -4.27 7.72
N PRO A 153 -3.55 -4.77 6.88
CA PRO A 153 -3.86 -5.87 5.97
C PRO A 153 -4.22 -7.15 6.72
N GLU A 154 -3.64 -7.43 7.89
CA GLU A 154 -3.96 -8.63 8.68
C GLU A 154 -5.42 -8.61 9.16
N GLN A 155 -5.89 -7.43 9.59
CA GLN A 155 -7.27 -7.20 9.99
C GLN A 155 -8.24 -7.42 8.83
N GLY A 156 -7.91 -6.92 7.63
CA GLY A 156 -8.72 -7.14 6.44
C GLY A 156 -8.73 -8.59 5.96
N HIS A 157 -7.59 -9.31 6.01
CA HIS A 157 -7.56 -10.75 5.73
C HIS A 157 -8.43 -11.56 6.71
N GLN A 158 -8.39 -11.21 8.00
CA GLN A 158 -9.23 -11.83 9.02
C GLN A 158 -10.71 -11.57 8.74
N ALA A 159 -11.08 -10.32 8.41
CA ALA A 159 -12.44 -9.96 8.03
C ALA A 159 -12.90 -10.75 6.80
N PHE A 160 -12.08 -10.82 5.76
CA PHE A 160 -12.36 -11.55 4.54
C PHE A 160 -12.63 -13.04 4.79
N ARG A 161 -11.81 -13.69 5.63
CA ARG A 161 -12.03 -15.09 6.03
C ARG A 161 -13.37 -15.24 6.75
N LYS A 162 -13.67 -14.36 7.71
CA LYS A 162 -14.92 -14.40 8.49
C LYS A 162 -16.17 -14.16 7.64
N LEU A 163 -16.14 -13.20 6.72
CA LEU A 163 -17.25 -12.96 5.78
C LEU A 163 -17.55 -14.19 4.92
N ARG A 164 -16.51 -14.88 4.44
CA ARG A 164 -16.68 -16.13 3.68
C ARG A 164 -17.21 -17.28 4.54
N GLU A 165 -16.75 -17.38 5.79
CA GLU A 165 -17.27 -18.35 6.76
C GLU A 165 -18.76 -18.11 7.04
N TYR A 166 -19.15 -16.87 7.35
CA TYR A 166 -20.55 -16.51 7.62
C TYR A 166 -21.45 -16.80 6.43
N ARG A 167 -21.04 -16.40 5.23
CA ARG A 167 -21.78 -16.73 4.01
C ARG A 167 -21.97 -18.23 3.84
N LYS A 168 -20.90 -19.02 3.97
CA LYS A 168 -20.98 -20.48 3.85
C LYS A 168 -21.95 -21.05 4.89
N LEU A 169 -21.97 -20.52 6.10
CA LEU A 169 -22.93 -20.91 7.14
C LEU A 169 -24.36 -20.53 6.76
N HIS A 170 -24.61 -19.31 6.26
CA HIS A 170 -25.94 -18.89 5.81
C HIS A 170 -26.47 -19.78 4.68
N GLU A 171 -25.62 -20.22 3.76
CA GLU A 171 -26.04 -21.02 2.60
C GLU A 171 -26.13 -22.53 2.90
N THR A 172 -25.42 -23.05 3.90
CA THR A 172 -25.41 -24.50 4.24
C THR A 172 -26.25 -24.84 5.46
N ALA A 173 -26.29 -23.94 6.46
CA ALA A 173 -26.99 -24.14 7.73
C ALA A 173 -28.27 -23.29 7.85
N TRP A 174 -28.83 -22.79 6.74
CA TRP A 174 -30.08 -22.00 6.71
C TRP A 174 -31.26 -22.67 7.40
N HIS A 175 -31.31 -24.00 7.45
CA HIS A 175 -32.39 -24.74 8.10
C HIS A 175 -32.41 -24.54 9.63
N LYS A 176 -31.26 -24.19 10.23
CA LYS A 176 -31.15 -23.90 11.67
C LYS A 176 -31.64 -22.49 11.99
N THR A 177 -31.30 -21.51 11.16
CA THR A 177 -31.70 -20.11 11.36
C THR A 177 -33.13 -19.84 10.89
N ASN A 178 -33.54 -20.47 9.78
CA ASN A 178 -34.84 -20.28 9.13
C ASN A 178 -35.54 -21.64 8.87
N PRO A 179 -35.99 -22.34 9.92
CA PRO A 179 -36.65 -23.65 9.76
C PRO A 179 -37.95 -23.57 8.96
N SER A 180 -38.61 -22.41 8.95
CA SER A 180 -39.83 -22.17 8.16
C SER A 180 -39.63 -22.38 6.65
N TRP A 181 -38.40 -22.20 6.14
CA TRP A 181 -38.10 -22.38 4.72
C TRP A 181 -38.18 -23.84 4.26
N LEU A 182 -38.14 -24.80 5.19
CA LEU A 182 -38.38 -26.22 4.90
C LEU A 182 -39.79 -26.49 4.36
N LYS A 183 -40.75 -25.60 4.65
CA LYS A 183 -42.13 -25.70 4.14
C LYS A 183 -42.28 -25.08 2.74
N LEU A 184 -41.32 -24.29 2.28
CA LEU A 184 -41.39 -23.64 0.98
C LEU A 184 -41.09 -24.63 -0.16
N PRO A 185 -41.71 -24.45 -1.33
CA PRO A 185 -41.31 -25.15 -2.56
C PRO A 185 -39.83 -24.97 -2.85
N ARG A 186 -39.20 -25.99 -3.43
CA ARG A 186 -37.75 -26.04 -3.68
C ARG A 186 -37.22 -24.78 -4.37
N ASP A 187 -37.91 -24.29 -5.39
CA ASP A 187 -37.48 -23.13 -6.17
C ASP A 187 -37.55 -21.81 -5.37
N GLN A 188 -38.60 -21.62 -4.59
CA GLN A 188 -38.74 -20.43 -3.73
C GLN A 188 -37.70 -20.46 -2.61
N ARG A 189 -37.50 -21.63 -2.01
CA ARG A 189 -36.45 -21.86 -1.01
C ARG A 189 -35.07 -21.55 -1.58
N MET A 190 -34.75 -22.06 -2.76
CA MET A 190 -33.48 -21.80 -3.44
C MET A 190 -33.27 -20.31 -3.69
N ARG A 191 -34.28 -19.58 -4.17
CA ARG A 191 -34.19 -18.11 -4.36
C ARG A 191 -33.95 -17.37 -3.05
N LYS A 192 -34.61 -17.77 -1.96
CA LYS A 192 -34.37 -17.18 -0.63
C LYS A 192 -32.96 -17.44 -0.10
N ILE A 193 -32.43 -18.66 -0.29
CA ILE A 193 -31.05 -18.97 0.11
C ILE A 193 -30.03 -18.28 -0.79
N MET A 194 -30.33 -18.05 -2.08
CA MET A 194 -29.44 -17.31 -2.98
C MET A 194 -29.34 -15.82 -2.63
N ASN A 195 -30.40 -15.22 -2.11
CA ASN A 195 -30.40 -13.83 -1.70
C ASN A 195 -29.60 -13.67 -0.39
N GLN A 196 -28.37 -13.19 -0.52
CA GLN A 196 -27.43 -12.99 0.58
C GLN A 196 -27.13 -11.50 0.83
N GLU A 197 -27.92 -10.61 0.24
CA GLU A 197 -27.72 -9.17 0.29
C GLU A 197 -27.78 -8.62 1.73
N ALA A 198 -28.94 -8.74 2.39
CA ALA A 198 -29.11 -8.32 3.77
C ALA A 198 -28.18 -9.07 4.74
N ASN A 199 -27.98 -10.37 4.52
CA ASN A 199 -27.09 -11.19 5.34
C ASN A 199 -25.64 -10.69 5.28
N SER A 200 -25.14 -10.32 4.10
CA SER A 200 -23.76 -9.83 3.94
C SER A 200 -23.51 -8.51 4.66
N VAL A 201 -24.51 -7.63 4.74
CA VAL A 201 -24.45 -6.38 5.52
C VAL A 201 -24.41 -6.69 7.03
N ALA A 202 -25.29 -7.57 7.49
CA ALA A 202 -25.32 -8.01 8.88
C ALA A 202 -24.02 -8.74 9.29
N ASP A 203 -23.46 -9.55 8.39
CA ASP A 203 -22.19 -10.24 8.57
C ASP A 203 -21.04 -9.26 8.71
N LEU A 204 -21.00 -8.21 7.87
CA LEU A 204 -19.97 -7.17 7.99
C LEU A 204 -20.04 -6.47 9.35
N ALA A 205 -21.23 -6.10 9.82
CA ALA A 205 -21.41 -5.52 11.14
C ALA A 205 -21.00 -6.50 12.26
N ALA A 206 -21.30 -7.79 12.11
CA ALA A 206 -20.88 -8.84 13.05
C ALA A 206 -19.35 -9.01 13.07
N VAL A 207 -18.69 -8.95 11.91
CA VAL A 207 -17.23 -8.98 11.80
C VAL A 207 -16.60 -7.80 12.54
N PHE A 208 -17.12 -6.58 12.38
CA PHE A 208 -16.59 -5.43 13.11
C PHE A 208 -16.77 -5.56 14.63
N ARG A 209 -17.91 -6.08 15.10
CA ARG A 209 -18.11 -6.37 16.52
C ARG A 209 -17.11 -7.41 17.03
N HIS A 210 -16.87 -8.47 16.26
CA HIS A 210 -15.87 -9.48 16.59
C HIS A 210 -14.46 -8.89 16.66
N GLN A 211 -14.09 -8.04 15.69
CA GLN A 211 -12.80 -7.34 15.68
C GLN A 211 -12.65 -6.38 16.85
N ALA A 212 -13.71 -5.70 17.28
CA ALA A 212 -13.68 -4.85 18.47
C ALA A 212 -13.36 -5.67 19.73
N THR A 213 -13.96 -6.85 19.88
CA THR A 213 -13.66 -7.76 20.99
C THR A 213 -12.23 -8.29 20.90
N GLN A 214 -11.78 -8.70 19.72
CA GLN A 214 -10.40 -9.14 19.51
C GLN A 214 -9.40 -8.02 19.79
N ALA A 215 -9.68 -6.78 19.39
CA ALA A 215 -8.84 -5.63 19.68
C ALA A 215 -8.63 -5.44 21.18
N ARG A 216 -9.68 -5.61 21.99
CA ARG A 216 -9.57 -5.53 23.46
C ARG A 216 -8.64 -6.60 24.00
N LEU A 217 -8.79 -7.85 23.54
CA LEU A 217 -7.93 -8.96 23.94
C LEU A 217 -6.47 -8.75 23.49
N MET A 218 -6.26 -8.28 22.26
CA MET A 218 -4.91 -8.00 21.74
C MET A 218 -4.23 -6.88 22.54
N ARG A 219 -4.97 -5.84 22.93
CA ARG A 219 -4.44 -4.76 23.79
C ARG A 219 -4.05 -5.27 25.17
N THR A 220 -4.88 -6.11 25.79
CA THR A 220 -4.53 -6.67 27.11
C THR A 220 -3.33 -7.60 27.01
N THR A 221 -3.24 -8.45 25.98
CA THR A 221 -2.06 -9.31 25.76
C THR A 221 -0.80 -8.50 25.49
N LEU A 222 -0.90 -7.44 24.68
CA LEU A 222 0.21 -6.54 24.38
C LEU A 222 0.69 -5.83 25.64
N ARG A 223 -0.21 -5.29 26.46
CA ARG A 223 0.15 -4.65 27.73
C ARG A 223 0.85 -5.62 28.69
N VAL A 224 0.30 -6.83 28.84
CA VAL A 224 0.92 -7.86 29.69
C VAL A 224 2.30 -8.25 29.16
N GLN A 225 2.49 -8.33 27.85
CA GLN A 225 3.78 -8.61 27.25
C GLN A 225 4.76 -7.46 27.46
N GLU A 226 4.33 -6.20 27.30
CA GLU A 226 5.13 -5.00 27.58
C GLU A 226 5.57 -4.95 29.05
N GLU A 227 4.65 -5.15 30.00
CA GLU A 227 4.95 -5.25 31.43
C GLU A 227 5.98 -6.36 31.73
N LYS A 228 5.83 -7.54 31.11
CA LYS A 228 6.81 -8.63 31.25
C LYS A 228 8.16 -8.25 30.64
N THR A 229 8.18 -7.64 29.46
CA THR A 229 9.43 -7.25 28.79
C THR A 229 10.17 -6.18 29.59
N THR A 230 9.47 -5.17 30.09
CA THR A 230 10.04 -4.08 30.87
C THR A 230 10.57 -4.59 32.22
N GLY A 231 9.82 -5.44 32.91
CA GLY A 231 10.26 -6.07 34.15
C GLY A 231 11.52 -6.94 33.97
N ILE A 232 11.56 -7.76 32.91
CA ILE A 232 12.75 -8.56 32.58
C ILE A 232 13.93 -7.68 32.18
N LEU A 233 13.71 -6.65 31.36
CA LEU A 233 14.74 -5.72 30.95
C LEU A 233 15.36 -5.01 32.14
N GLN A 234 14.53 -4.45 33.03
CA GLN A 234 15.00 -3.74 34.22
C GLN A 234 15.84 -4.66 35.10
N HIS A 235 15.28 -5.79 35.52
CA HIS A 235 15.98 -6.75 36.36
C HIS A 235 17.31 -7.24 35.73
N LYS A 236 17.32 -7.56 34.43
CA LYS A 236 18.53 -8.03 33.76
C LYS A 236 19.58 -6.93 33.58
N TRP A 237 19.18 -5.70 33.27
CA TRP A 237 20.12 -4.58 33.20
C TRP A 237 20.68 -4.21 34.57
N ASP A 238 19.87 -4.27 35.63
CA ASP A 238 20.33 -4.03 37.00
C ASP A 238 21.38 -5.07 37.42
N GLN A 239 21.14 -6.36 37.13
CA GLN A 239 22.13 -7.43 37.34
C GLN A 239 23.42 -7.20 36.56
N ILE A 240 23.33 -6.77 35.29
CA ILE A 240 24.52 -6.48 34.46
C ILE A 240 25.29 -5.30 35.03
N LYS A 241 24.59 -4.22 35.44
CA LYS A 241 25.21 -3.04 36.04
C LYS A 241 25.91 -3.41 37.35
N GLU A 242 25.24 -4.13 38.23
CA GLU A 242 25.80 -4.58 39.51
C GLU A 242 27.06 -5.44 39.31
N LEU A 243 27.01 -6.44 38.43
CA LEU A 243 28.18 -7.28 38.12
C LEU A 243 29.33 -6.47 37.49
N ALA A 244 29.02 -5.52 36.61
CA ALA A 244 30.03 -4.64 36.03
C ALA A 244 30.68 -3.73 37.09
N THR A 245 29.90 -3.19 38.03
CA THR A 245 30.41 -2.35 39.12
C THR A 245 31.23 -3.15 40.12
N LEU A 246 30.77 -4.34 40.53
CA LEU A 246 31.48 -5.21 41.47
C LEU A 246 32.83 -5.68 40.88
N SER A 247 32.85 -6.01 39.59
CA SER A 247 34.06 -6.43 38.90
C SER A 247 35.04 -5.28 38.61
N THR A 248 34.67 -4.02 38.81
CA THR A 248 35.54 -2.84 38.59
C THR A 248 35.92 -2.12 39.88
N ALA A 249 35.22 -2.35 41.00
CA ALA A 249 35.52 -1.78 42.32
C ALA A 249 36.96 -2.07 42.77
N GLN A 250 37.55 -1.23 43.63
CA GLN A 250 38.90 -1.48 44.16
C GLN A 250 38.93 -2.65 45.17
N ASN A 251 37.91 -2.77 46.01
CA ASN A 251 37.76 -3.84 47.01
C ASN A 251 36.85 -4.97 46.47
N LYS A 252 37.29 -5.65 45.41
CA LYS A 252 36.51 -6.74 44.80
C LYS A 252 36.51 -7.96 45.71
N ARG A 253 35.39 -8.69 45.75
CA ARG A 253 35.37 -10.04 46.30
C ARG A 253 36.15 -10.96 45.36
N ASP A 254 36.89 -11.92 45.91
CA ASP A 254 37.67 -12.89 45.15
C ASP A 254 36.88 -13.54 43.99
N GLY A 255 35.62 -13.90 44.23
CA GLY A 255 34.74 -14.51 43.23
C GLY A 255 34.28 -13.58 42.08
N ASP A 256 34.58 -12.29 42.14
CA ASP A 256 34.27 -11.28 41.14
C ASP A 256 35.51 -10.73 40.42
N ASP A 257 36.71 -11.10 40.87
CA ASP A 257 37.95 -10.75 40.20
C ASP A 257 38.28 -11.77 39.11
N ILE A 258 38.37 -11.29 37.87
CA ILE A 258 38.73 -12.10 36.70
C ILE A 258 40.11 -12.73 36.92
N LYS A 259 41.08 -12.00 37.48
CA LYS A 259 42.44 -12.52 37.70
C LYS A 259 42.41 -13.68 38.70
N TRP A 260 41.74 -13.49 39.83
CA TRP A 260 41.57 -14.56 40.81
C TRP A 260 40.89 -15.80 40.21
N LEU A 261 39.78 -15.64 39.49
CA LEU A 261 39.07 -16.74 38.84
C LEU A 261 39.94 -17.48 37.83
N THR A 262 40.76 -16.77 37.03
CA THR A 262 41.70 -17.41 36.10
C THR A 262 42.75 -18.24 36.82
N THR A 263 43.29 -17.74 37.94
CA THR A 263 44.22 -18.50 38.79
C THR A 263 43.57 -19.75 39.37
N GLN A 264 42.32 -19.68 39.83
CA GLN A 264 41.58 -20.84 40.32
C GLN A 264 41.32 -21.88 39.23
N ILE A 265 40.97 -21.45 38.01
CA ILE A 265 40.80 -22.36 36.86
C ILE A 265 42.12 -23.09 36.55
N ASN A 266 43.26 -22.39 36.60
CA ASN A 266 44.57 -22.98 36.40
C ASN A 266 44.91 -24.00 37.51
N ASN A 267 44.60 -23.66 38.76
CA ASN A 267 44.78 -24.58 39.90
C ASN A 267 43.90 -25.84 39.76
N LEU A 268 42.61 -25.69 39.44
CA LEU A 268 41.71 -26.83 39.22
C LEU A 268 42.16 -27.69 38.03
N THR A 269 42.65 -27.07 36.96
CA THR A 269 43.21 -27.77 35.80
C THR A 269 44.46 -28.55 36.18
N TRP A 270 45.32 -27.98 37.03
CA TRP A 270 46.48 -28.68 37.58
C TRP A 270 46.08 -29.85 38.48
N GLN A 271 45.10 -29.66 39.38
CA GLN A 271 44.59 -30.70 40.27
C GLN A 271 43.99 -31.90 39.53
N MET A 272 43.35 -31.65 38.38
CA MET A 272 42.85 -32.72 37.50
C MET A 272 43.98 -33.58 36.91
N GLY A 273 45.20 -33.03 36.76
CA GLY A 273 46.37 -33.75 36.28
C GLY A 273 47.05 -34.64 37.32
N LEU A 274 46.66 -34.53 38.60
CA LEU A 274 47.26 -35.30 39.69
C LEU A 274 46.72 -36.73 39.73
N LYS A 275 47.62 -37.71 39.89
CA LYS A 275 47.28 -39.15 39.91
C LYS A 275 46.19 -39.53 40.92
N HIS A 276 46.17 -38.90 42.09
CA HIS A 276 45.20 -39.20 43.15
C HIS A 276 43.77 -38.67 42.87
N ASN A 277 43.61 -37.78 41.88
CA ASN A 277 42.31 -37.21 41.49
C ASN A 277 41.77 -37.84 40.19
N GLN A 278 42.33 -38.95 39.74
CA GLN A 278 41.89 -39.64 38.52
C GLN A 278 40.61 -40.48 38.69
N ASP A 279 40.13 -40.62 39.92
CA ASP A 279 38.82 -41.23 40.17
C ASP A 279 37.71 -40.42 39.47
N GLU A 280 36.76 -41.13 38.84
CA GLU A 280 35.69 -40.51 38.05
C GLU A 280 34.89 -39.49 38.87
N GLY A 281 34.64 -39.80 40.15
CA GLY A 281 33.92 -38.92 41.06
C GLY A 281 34.63 -37.58 41.28
N ASN A 282 35.95 -37.63 41.48
CA ASN A 282 36.77 -36.44 41.70
C ASN A 282 36.93 -35.62 40.42
N GLN A 283 37.11 -36.28 39.26
CA GLN A 283 37.17 -35.58 37.97
C GLN A 283 35.88 -34.82 37.67
N ARG A 284 34.70 -35.45 37.86
CA ARG A 284 33.41 -34.78 37.62
C ARG A 284 33.23 -33.56 38.53
N ARG A 285 33.64 -33.66 39.81
CA ARG A 285 33.60 -32.53 40.76
C ARG A 285 34.51 -31.38 40.33
N LEU A 286 35.76 -31.67 39.99
CA LEU A 286 36.73 -30.66 39.52
C LEU A 286 36.30 -30.01 38.21
N GLN A 287 35.79 -30.79 37.26
CA GLN A 287 35.25 -30.28 35.99
C GLN A 287 34.04 -29.36 36.22
N THR A 288 33.14 -29.73 37.14
CA THR A 288 31.98 -28.91 37.49
C THR A 288 32.42 -27.58 38.13
N ALA A 289 33.38 -27.60 39.04
CA ALA A 289 33.94 -26.40 39.67
C ALA A 289 34.64 -25.50 38.62
N LYS A 290 35.45 -26.09 37.74
CA LYS A 290 36.11 -25.37 36.64
C LYS A 290 35.09 -24.70 35.72
N ALA A 291 34.09 -25.46 35.27
CA ALA A 291 33.02 -24.94 34.42
C ALA A 291 32.23 -23.80 35.10
N SER A 292 32.03 -23.88 36.42
CA SER A 292 31.41 -22.81 37.22
C SER A 292 32.23 -21.52 37.17
N HIS A 293 33.55 -21.58 37.40
CA HIS A 293 34.42 -20.40 37.30
C HIS A 293 34.52 -19.85 35.87
N GLU A 294 34.61 -20.71 34.86
CA GLU A 294 34.61 -20.29 33.44
C GLU A 294 33.31 -19.60 33.04
N ASN A 295 32.17 -20.11 33.51
CA ASN A 295 30.87 -19.46 33.32
C ASN A 295 30.82 -18.10 34.03
N ARG A 296 31.38 -17.99 35.24
CA ARG A 296 31.45 -16.73 35.98
C ARG A 296 32.28 -15.68 35.25
N ILE A 297 33.48 -16.03 34.76
CA ILE A 297 34.31 -15.13 33.94
C ILE A 297 33.54 -14.66 32.72
N ARG A 298 32.94 -15.58 31.95
CA ARG A 298 32.14 -15.25 30.76
C ARG A 298 30.99 -14.28 31.09
N ASN A 299 30.34 -14.46 32.23
CA ASN A 299 29.27 -13.57 32.68
C ASN A 299 29.78 -12.18 33.06
N ILE A 300 30.93 -12.09 33.74
CA ILE A 300 31.56 -10.81 34.11
C ILE A 300 32.01 -10.05 32.85
N GLU A 301 32.73 -10.71 31.95
CA GLU A 301 33.16 -10.10 30.67
C GLU A 301 31.98 -9.66 29.82
N TYR A 302 30.93 -10.49 29.77
CA TYR A 302 29.67 -10.13 29.11
C TYR A 302 29.05 -8.88 29.73
N ALA A 303 28.97 -8.82 31.06
CA ALA A 303 28.40 -7.68 31.78
C ALA A 303 29.19 -6.39 31.54
N GLN A 304 30.53 -6.44 31.65
CA GLN A 304 31.40 -5.28 31.38
C GLN A 304 31.24 -4.76 29.95
N ARG A 305 31.28 -5.65 28.95
CA ARG A 305 31.08 -5.29 27.54
C ARG A 305 29.71 -4.67 27.31
N LYS A 306 28.65 -5.24 27.91
CA LYS A 306 27.29 -4.73 27.76
C LYS A 306 27.07 -3.40 28.46
N ALA A 307 27.61 -3.23 29.67
CA ALA A 307 27.57 -1.95 30.38
C ALA A 307 28.27 -0.84 29.60
N LYS A 308 29.45 -1.13 29.01
CA LYS A 308 30.16 -0.18 28.15
C LYS A 308 29.35 0.18 26.89
N GLN A 309 28.81 -0.83 26.20
CA GLN A 309 27.94 -0.61 25.02
C GLN A 309 26.71 0.22 25.36
N LEU A 310 26.12 0.01 26.54
CA LEU A 310 24.98 0.77 27.02
C LEU A 310 25.38 2.24 27.29
N ALA A 311 26.48 2.47 27.99
CA ALA A 311 26.95 3.82 28.30
C ALA A 311 27.30 4.63 27.03
N GLU A 312 27.99 4.02 26.07
CA GLU A 312 28.30 4.64 24.77
C GLU A 312 27.03 4.94 23.96
N LEU A 313 25.99 4.14 24.13
CA LEU A 313 24.72 4.36 23.47
C LEU A 313 23.93 5.48 24.13
N GLU A 314 23.82 5.45 25.46
CA GLU A 314 23.13 6.49 26.23
C GLU A 314 23.77 7.84 25.92
N SER A 315 25.09 7.95 25.87
CA SER A 315 25.77 9.20 25.47
C SER A 315 25.37 9.66 24.06
N LYS A 316 25.45 8.77 23.05
CA LYS A 316 25.08 9.09 21.66
C LYS A 316 23.62 9.51 21.52
N LEU A 317 22.69 8.81 22.19
CA LEU A 317 21.27 9.14 22.14
C LEU A 317 20.98 10.45 22.87
N THR A 318 21.65 10.72 24.00
CA THR A 318 21.50 12.01 24.69
C THR A 318 21.99 13.18 23.85
N GLU A 319 23.10 13.03 23.13
CA GLU A 319 23.60 14.05 22.20
C GLU A 319 22.61 14.31 21.05
N GLN A 320 22.03 13.25 20.49
CA GLN A 320 21.02 13.36 19.43
C GLN A 320 19.68 13.93 19.92
N ALA A 321 19.29 13.66 21.17
CA ALA A 321 18.04 14.11 21.78
C ALA A 321 18.07 15.58 22.26
N THR A 322 19.19 16.28 22.14
CA THR A 322 19.37 17.67 22.60
C THR A 322 18.25 18.60 22.11
N LEU A 323 17.95 18.59 20.81
CA LEU A 323 16.90 19.41 20.20
C LEU A 323 15.49 19.05 20.71
N ALA A 324 15.21 17.76 20.93
CA ALA A 324 13.92 17.29 21.44
C ALA A 324 13.71 17.59 22.93
N ASN A 325 14.78 17.88 23.68
CA ASN A 325 14.71 18.27 25.08
C ASN A 325 14.51 19.78 25.27
N GLU A 326 14.70 20.59 24.22
CA GLU A 326 14.38 22.02 24.27
C GLU A 326 12.87 22.23 24.46
N ALA A 327 12.50 23.16 25.35
CA ALA A 327 11.10 23.51 25.56
C ALA A 327 10.49 24.08 24.27
N GLY A 328 9.32 23.56 23.87
CA GLY A 328 8.63 23.97 22.64
C GLY A 328 9.09 23.25 21.37
N SER A 329 10.02 22.28 21.46
CA SER A 329 10.46 21.46 20.31
C SER A 329 9.31 20.71 19.63
N GLU A 330 8.29 20.28 20.37
CA GLU A 330 7.09 19.62 19.82
C GLU A 330 6.26 20.59 18.97
N GLN A 331 6.09 21.82 19.45
CA GLN A 331 5.41 22.88 18.71
C GLN A 331 6.22 23.28 17.47
N ARG A 332 7.55 23.30 17.56
CA ARG A 332 8.43 23.50 16.40
C ARG A 332 8.26 22.40 15.36
N LEU A 333 8.20 21.14 15.78
CA LEU A 333 7.98 20.03 14.85
C LEU A 333 6.63 20.16 14.13
N SER A 334 5.55 20.49 14.86
CA SER A 334 4.23 20.64 14.24
C SER A 334 4.12 21.87 13.35
N THR A 335 4.76 22.98 13.72
CA THR A 335 4.80 24.20 12.87
C THR A 335 5.57 23.96 11.59
N VAL A 336 6.75 23.33 11.65
CA VAL A 336 7.52 22.95 10.46
C VAL A 336 6.72 22.00 9.56
N GLU A 337 5.97 21.05 10.13
CA GLU A 337 5.10 20.16 9.35
C GLU A 337 3.97 20.93 8.65
N GLN A 338 3.31 21.86 9.34
CA GLN A 338 2.27 22.72 8.76
C GLN A 338 2.84 23.60 7.64
N GLU A 339 3.95 24.29 7.88
CA GLU A 339 4.63 25.15 6.88
C GLU A 339 5.08 24.35 5.65
N MET A 340 5.53 23.10 5.85
CA MET A 340 5.86 22.20 4.75
C MET A 340 4.64 21.83 3.89
N ASP A 341 3.48 21.62 4.48
CA ASP A 341 2.25 21.30 3.76
C ASP A 341 1.66 22.53 3.07
N GLU A 342 1.70 23.70 3.71
CA GLU A 342 1.35 24.99 3.09
C GLU A 342 2.21 25.25 1.85
N LEU A 343 3.54 25.14 1.96
CA LEU A 343 4.44 25.31 0.81
C LEU A 343 4.21 24.28 -0.29
N ARG A 344 3.79 23.05 0.05
CA ARG A 344 3.42 22.05 -0.97
C ARG A 344 2.16 22.45 -1.71
N THR A 345 1.17 23.02 -1.01
CA THR A 345 -0.04 23.54 -1.64
C THR A 345 0.28 24.72 -2.55
N GLU A 346 1.08 25.69 -2.09
CA GLU A 346 1.53 26.82 -2.91
C GLU A 346 2.32 26.33 -4.14
N ILE A 347 3.26 25.39 -4.01
CA ILE A 347 4.00 24.89 -5.17
C ILE A 347 3.07 24.23 -6.21
N ALA A 348 1.95 23.66 -5.77
CA ALA A 348 0.96 23.02 -6.63
C ALA A 348 0.03 24.04 -7.32
N ASP A 349 -0.06 25.27 -6.82
CA ASP A 349 -0.91 26.29 -7.43
C ASP A 349 -0.35 26.75 -8.79
N PRO A 350 -1.19 26.79 -9.84
CA PRO A 350 -0.76 27.11 -11.19
C PRO A 350 -0.45 28.60 -11.39
N GLU A 351 -0.92 29.48 -10.50
CA GLU A 351 -0.82 30.94 -10.62
C GLU A 351 0.54 31.51 -10.18
N ILE A 352 1.37 30.72 -9.49
CA ILE A 352 2.65 31.16 -8.95
C ILE A 352 3.73 31.24 -10.03
N THR A 353 4.54 32.31 -9.97
CA THR A 353 5.64 32.53 -10.92
C THR A 353 6.74 31.46 -10.77
N THR A 354 7.50 31.21 -11.83
CA THR A 354 8.57 30.20 -11.82
C THR A 354 9.65 30.49 -10.78
N GLU A 355 10.00 31.76 -10.58
CA GLU A 355 11.00 32.20 -9.60
C GLU A 355 10.53 31.94 -8.17
N GLN A 356 9.27 32.29 -7.86
CA GLN A 356 8.64 31.97 -6.58
C GLN A 356 8.58 30.46 -6.34
N ARG A 357 8.23 29.67 -7.36
CA ARG A 357 8.22 28.20 -7.25
C ARG A 357 9.60 27.62 -6.94
N GLU A 358 10.67 28.16 -7.54
CA GLU A 358 12.04 27.75 -7.22
C GLU A 358 12.47 28.18 -5.81
N HIS A 359 12.07 29.38 -5.39
CA HIS A 359 12.31 29.87 -4.04
C HIS A 359 11.60 28.99 -2.99
N ASN A 360 10.30 28.73 -3.16
CA ASN A 360 9.51 27.86 -2.29
C ASN A 360 10.08 26.43 -2.24
N ARG A 361 10.62 25.92 -3.35
CA ARG A 361 11.32 24.61 -3.36
C ARG A 361 12.60 24.61 -2.51
N LYS A 362 13.35 25.71 -2.48
CA LYS A 362 14.54 25.84 -1.62
C LYS A 362 14.15 25.87 -0.15
N ILE A 363 13.16 26.69 0.20
CA ILE A 363 12.62 26.75 1.57
C ILE A 363 12.09 25.37 2.00
N LEU A 364 11.31 24.70 1.14
CA LEU A 364 10.81 23.35 1.42
C LEU A 364 11.94 22.34 1.66
N ALA A 365 13.09 22.49 0.97
CA ALA A 365 14.25 21.63 1.19
C ALA A 365 14.91 21.90 2.55
N GLU A 366 14.97 23.16 2.97
CA GLU A 366 15.45 23.58 4.29
C GLU A 366 14.55 23.01 5.39
N TYR A 367 13.23 23.22 5.32
CA TYR A 367 12.28 22.66 6.28
C TYR A 367 12.28 21.14 6.32
N ARG A 368 12.42 20.46 5.17
CA ARG A 368 12.59 18.99 5.16
C ARG A 368 13.84 18.56 5.91
N SER A 369 14.92 19.32 5.79
CA SER A 369 16.17 19.02 6.50
C SER A 369 16.04 19.26 8.00
N GLU A 370 15.34 20.32 8.40
CA GLU A 370 15.04 20.65 9.79
C GLU A 370 14.08 19.63 10.41
N PHE A 371 12.96 19.34 9.75
CA PHE A 371 12.02 18.29 10.14
C PHE A 371 12.73 16.96 10.34
N LYS A 372 13.61 16.56 9.42
CA LYS A 372 14.38 15.32 9.56
C LYS A 372 15.31 15.34 10.78
N ARG A 373 15.92 16.48 11.11
CA ARG A 373 16.78 16.62 12.31
C ARG A 373 15.93 16.56 13.59
N LEU A 374 14.83 17.30 13.65
CA LEU A 374 13.91 17.28 14.79
C LEU A 374 13.31 15.90 14.98
N ALA A 375 12.77 15.29 13.92
CA ALA A 375 12.24 13.93 13.96
C ALA A 375 13.28 12.92 14.47
N ALA A 376 14.52 12.97 13.96
CA ALA A 376 15.60 12.10 14.46
C ALA A 376 15.92 12.34 15.95
N SER A 377 15.86 13.59 16.42
CA SER A 377 16.06 13.90 17.84
C SER A 377 14.93 13.36 18.73
N PHE A 378 13.68 13.43 18.26
CA PHE A 378 12.53 12.84 18.95
C PHE A 378 12.58 11.31 18.95
N GLU A 379 12.99 10.69 17.83
CA GLU A 379 13.23 9.25 17.76
C GLU A 379 14.32 8.82 18.75
N ALA A 380 15.41 9.59 18.87
CA ALA A 380 16.48 9.32 19.83
C ALA A 380 16.01 9.45 21.29
N LYS A 381 15.24 10.51 21.61
CA LYS A 381 14.62 10.71 22.93
C LYS A 381 13.69 9.56 23.29
N ASN A 382 12.80 9.20 22.36
CA ASN A 382 11.88 8.08 22.50
C ASN A 382 12.64 6.75 22.69
N ALA A 383 13.73 6.53 21.94
CA ALA A 383 14.55 5.33 22.08
C ALA A 383 15.21 5.21 23.46
N LEU A 384 15.58 6.34 24.07
CA LEU A 384 16.15 6.42 25.42
C LEU A 384 15.08 6.16 26.49
N GLU A 385 13.94 6.84 26.40
CA GLU A 385 12.83 6.72 27.37
C GLU A 385 12.21 5.32 27.35
N ASN A 386 11.85 4.82 26.16
CA ASN A 386 11.17 3.54 26.00
C ASN A 386 12.13 2.35 25.86
N ARG A 387 13.45 2.58 25.93
CA ARG A 387 14.50 1.54 25.83
C ARG A 387 14.31 0.64 24.60
N THR A 388 13.86 1.20 23.48
CA THR A 388 13.48 0.44 22.27
C THR A 388 14.68 0.02 21.43
N HIS A 389 15.86 0.61 21.68
CA HIS A 389 17.06 0.35 20.91
C HIS A 389 17.51 -1.13 20.98
N TYR A 390 18.12 -1.63 19.90
CA TYR A 390 18.48 -3.05 19.77
C TYR A 390 19.38 -3.54 20.91
N ILE A 391 20.29 -2.70 21.42
CA ILE A 391 21.18 -3.03 22.54
C ILE A 391 20.38 -3.39 23.79
N HIS A 392 19.39 -2.57 24.18
CA HIS A 392 18.49 -2.88 25.28
C HIS A 392 17.78 -4.21 25.06
N ARG A 393 17.31 -4.47 23.84
CA ARG A 393 16.59 -5.71 23.49
C ARG A 393 17.48 -6.96 23.38
N THR A 394 18.81 -6.83 23.32
CA THR A 394 19.69 -8.01 23.16
C THR A 394 19.63 -9.00 24.31
N ILE A 395 19.29 -8.54 25.52
CA ILE A 395 19.20 -9.36 26.74
C ILE A 395 17.86 -10.08 26.91
N LEU A 396 16.85 -9.72 26.10
CA LEU A 396 15.54 -10.36 26.16
C LEU A 396 15.62 -11.83 25.68
N PRO A 397 14.79 -12.73 26.23
CA PRO A 397 14.54 -14.04 25.64
C PRO A 397 14.00 -13.92 24.20
N LYS A 398 14.26 -14.92 23.35
CA LYS A 398 13.87 -14.90 21.93
C LYS A 398 12.38 -14.61 21.74
N ASP A 399 11.53 -15.22 22.55
CA ASP A 399 10.06 -15.09 22.47
C ASP A 399 9.57 -13.66 22.78
N LEU A 400 10.37 -12.86 23.47
CA LEU A 400 10.07 -11.47 23.81
C LEU A 400 10.78 -10.46 22.91
N LYS A 401 11.63 -10.91 21.98
CA LYS A 401 12.26 -10.03 20.98
C LYS A 401 11.31 -9.69 19.85
N GLU A 402 10.41 -10.61 19.51
CA GLU A 402 9.40 -10.39 18.47
C GLU A 402 8.32 -9.45 19.00
N GLN A 403 8.02 -8.40 18.25
CA GLN A 403 6.92 -7.49 18.58
C GLN A 403 5.60 -8.23 18.37
N PRO A 404 4.66 -8.17 19.33
CA PRO A 404 3.33 -8.72 19.12
C PRO A 404 2.65 -8.02 17.94
N PRO A 405 1.70 -8.70 17.27
CA PRO A 405 0.91 -8.08 16.22
C PRO A 405 0.17 -6.86 16.76
N GLN A 406 0.09 -5.80 15.95
CA GLN A 406 -0.63 -4.59 16.36
C GLN A 406 -2.11 -4.91 16.63
N PRO A 407 -2.68 -4.45 17.75
CA PRO A 407 -4.07 -4.65 18.04
C PRO A 407 -4.96 -4.09 16.93
N PHE A 408 -6.00 -4.84 16.56
CA PHE A 408 -6.96 -4.37 15.57
C PHE A 408 -7.58 -3.02 16.00
N SER A 409 -7.89 -2.19 15.00
CA SER A 409 -8.51 -0.88 15.22
C SER A 409 -9.75 -0.76 14.34
N LEU A 410 -10.82 -0.23 14.92
CA LEU A 410 -11.98 0.21 14.12
C LEU A 410 -11.80 1.64 13.60
N HIS A 411 -10.87 2.41 14.17
CA HIS A 411 -10.52 3.73 13.64
C HIS A 411 -9.75 3.57 12.33
N GLY A 412 -10.16 4.32 11.31
CA GLY A 412 -9.62 4.19 9.96
C GLY A 412 -10.24 3.05 9.14
N VAL A 413 -11.23 2.33 9.69
CA VAL A 413 -12.05 1.44 8.87
C VAL A 413 -13.11 2.28 8.17
N SER A 414 -13.15 2.21 6.84
CA SER A 414 -14.18 2.85 6.03
C SER A 414 -14.91 1.83 5.16
N VAL A 415 -16.22 2.04 4.97
CA VAL A 415 -17.04 1.23 4.07
C VAL A 415 -17.76 2.15 3.11
N GLN A 416 -17.49 1.97 1.82
CA GLN A 416 -18.08 2.73 0.74
C GLN A 416 -19.18 1.90 0.07
N TRP A 417 -20.42 2.40 0.10
CA TRP A 417 -21.61 1.69 -0.35
C TRP A 417 -22.08 2.12 -1.73
N ALA A 418 -22.44 1.19 -2.61
CA ALA A 418 -23.05 1.53 -3.88
C ALA A 418 -24.46 2.13 -3.72
N ASP A 419 -25.20 1.71 -2.69
CA ASP A 419 -26.50 2.26 -2.29
C ASP A 419 -26.57 2.36 -0.76
N LEU A 420 -26.85 3.54 -0.22
CA LEU A 420 -26.89 3.76 1.23
C LEU A 420 -28.11 3.13 1.89
N ARG A 421 -29.18 2.83 1.14
CA ARG A 421 -30.37 2.17 1.68
C ARG A 421 -30.07 0.78 2.22
N ASP A 422 -29.02 0.15 1.72
CA ASP A 422 -28.55 -1.15 2.20
C ASP A 422 -28.04 -1.08 3.67
N LEU A 423 -27.78 0.12 4.21
CA LEU A 423 -27.45 0.31 5.63
C LEU A 423 -28.63 -0.02 6.55
N GLU A 424 -29.87 0.07 6.09
CA GLU A 424 -31.08 -0.17 6.88
C GLU A 424 -31.20 -1.62 7.37
N TYR A 425 -30.52 -2.57 6.72
CA TYR A 425 -30.50 -3.97 7.14
C TYR A 425 -29.86 -4.20 8.51
N VAL A 426 -29.13 -3.22 9.05
CA VAL A 426 -28.46 -3.32 10.34
C VAL A 426 -28.94 -2.20 11.27
N HIS A 427 -29.55 -2.59 12.38
CA HIS A 427 -30.05 -1.64 13.39
C HIS A 427 -28.96 -0.76 14.02
N SER A 428 -27.73 -1.29 14.19
CA SER A 428 -26.64 -0.53 14.80
C SER A 428 -25.27 -0.92 14.26
N TRP A 429 -24.57 0.09 13.75
CA TRP A 429 -23.18 0.00 13.32
C TRP A 429 -22.24 0.47 14.44
N PRO A 430 -21.02 -0.10 14.54
CA PRO A 430 -20.02 0.42 15.46
C PRO A 430 -19.64 1.86 15.09
N ARG A 431 -19.79 2.79 16.04
CA ARG A 431 -19.56 4.24 15.86
C ARG A 431 -18.22 4.62 15.18
N PRO A 432 -17.08 3.92 15.41
CA PRO A 432 -15.82 4.32 14.80
C PRO A 432 -15.70 4.04 13.29
N VAL A 433 -16.62 3.24 12.72
CA VAL A 433 -16.55 2.86 11.30
C VAL A 433 -17.14 3.99 10.45
N LEU A 434 -16.35 4.47 9.50
CA LEU A 434 -16.79 5.50 8.57
C LEU A 434 -17.62 4.86 7.45
N MET A 435 -18.84 5.36 7.25
CA MET A 435 -19.71 4.93 6.16
C MET A 435 -19.79 6.04 5.14
N ASP A 436 -19.55 5.71 3.87
CA ASP A 436 -19.56 6.69 2.78
C ASP A 436 -20.22 6.08 1.53
N THR A 437 -20.50 6.92 0.54
CA THR A 437 -21.00 6.50 -0.78
C THR A 437 -19.86 6.10 -1.69
N LEU A 438 -20.03 5.00 -2.42
CA LEU A 438 -19.10 4.58 -3.47
C LEU A 438 -19.44 5.35 -4.75
N PRO A 439 -18.55 6.20 -5.29
CA PRO A 439 -18.86 7.07 -6.41
C PRO A 439 -18.82 6.34 -7.77
N VAL A 440 -19.44 5.16 -7.87
CA VAL A 440 -19.50 4.34 -9.11
C VAL A 440 -20.13 5.14 -10.24
N ASN A 441 -21.17 5.91 -9.95
CA ASN A 441 -21.87 6.76 -10.90
C ASN A 441 -21.21 8.15 -11.06
N GLY A 442 -20.51 8.64 -10.04
CA GLY A 442 -19.79 9.92 -10.08
C GLY A 442 -18.71 9.95 -11.17
N VAL A 443 -18.07 8.80 -11.44
CA VAL A 443 -17.11 8.69 -12.54
C VAL A 443 -17.78 8.86 -13.91
N ARG A 444 -19.09 8.59 -14.06
CA ARG A 444 -19.81 8.87 -15.31
C ARG A 444 -20.16 10.35 -15.45
N GLN A 445 -20.36 11.05 -14.34
CA GLN A 445 -20.74 12.47 -14.32
C GLN A 445 -19.54 13.39 -14.55
N SER A 446 -18.33 12.99 -14.14
CA SER A 446 -17.09 13.72 -14.41
C SER A 446 -16.62 13.64 -15.88
N VAL A 447 -17.39 12.99 -16.76
CA VAL A 447 -17.08 12.83 -18.18
C VAL A 447 -17.71 13.98 -18.94
N ALA A 448 -16.87 14.92 -19.40
CA ALA A 448 -17.30 16.00 -20.28
C ALA A 448 -17.80 15.45 -21.62
N LEU A 449 -19.02 15.80 -22.01
CA LEU A 449 -19.56 15.45 -23.33
C LEU A 449 -19.00 16.39 -24.40
N LEU A 450 -17.75 16.16 -24.81
CA LEU A 450 -17.06 16.99 -25.79
C LEU A 450 -17.47 16.61 -27.22
N ASN A 451 -17.54 17.59 -28.11
CA ASN A 451 -17.54 17.31 -29.55
C ASN A 451 -16.15 16.85 -30.01
N ARG A 452 -16.03 16.25 -31.20
CA ARG A 452 -14.72 15.76 -31.69
C ARG A 452 -13.67 16.87 -31.74
N THR A 453 -14.06 18.06 -32.18
CA THR A 453 -13.19 19.24 -32.26
C THR A 453 -12.78 19.75 -30.88
N GLU A 454 -13.72 19.79 -29.93
CA GLU A 454 -13.48 20.18 -28.54
C GLU A 454 -12.57 19.16 -27.83
N PHE A 455 -12.73 17.87 -28.14
CA PHE A 455 -11.86 16.81 -27.65
C PHE A 455 -10.44 16.96 -28.18
N ASP A 456 -10.27 17.14 -29.49
CA ASP A 456 -8.94 17.32 -30.09
C ASP A 456 -8.28 18.61 -29.56
N ALA A 457 -9.05 19.65 -29.23
CA ALA A 457 -8.56 20.85 -28.56
C ALA A 457 -8.14 20.57 -27.10
N ALA A 458 -8.97 19.88 -26.31
CA ALA A 458 -8.64 19.53 -24.92
C ALA A 458 -7.41 18.61 -24.82
N VAL A 459 -7.27 17.65 -25.74
CA VAL A 459 -6.07 16.80 -25.83
C VAL A 459 -4.84 17.65 -26.15
N TYR A 460 -4.98 18.62 -27.05
CA TYR A 460 -3.89 19.50 -27.40
C TYR A 460 -3.45 20.36 -26.21
N ASP A 461 -4.42 20.99 -25.52
CA ASP A 461 -4.15 21.84 -24.35
C ASP A 461 -3.45 21.05 -23.23
N GLU A 462 -3.86 19.80 -23.00
CA GLU A 462 -3.19 18.97 -21.98
C GLU A 462 -1.79 18.54 -22.39
N VAL A 463 -1.57 18.15 -23.65
CA VAL A 463 -0.21 17.84 -24.16
C VAL A 463 0.70 19.06 -24.02
N GLU A 464 0.16 20.26 -24.27
CA GLU A 464 0.87 21.52 -24.10
C GLU A 464 1.24 21.76 -22.63
N ASN A 465 0.31 21.54 -21.70
CA ASN A 465 0.55 21.62 -20.26
C ASN A 465 1.62 20.62 -19.80
N LEU A 466 1.52 19.36 -20.22
CA LEU A 466 2.50 18.32 -19.89
C LEU A 466 3.89 18.63 -20.46
N MET A 467 3.97 19.21 -21.65
CA MET A 467 5.25 19.67 -22.19
C MET A 467 5.80 20.88 -21.42
N GLY A 468 4.94 21.79 -20.97
CA GLY A 468 5.28 22.90 -20.11
C GLY A 468 5.87 22.45 -18.77
N ASP A 469 5.23 21.48 -18.10
CA ASP A 469 5.70 20.87 -16.85
C ASP A 469 7.07 20.21 -16.99
N LEU A 470 7.36 19.65 -18.18
CA LEU A 470 8.66 19.08 -18.53
C LEU A 470 9.70 20.14 -18.97
N GLY A 471 9.36 21.43 -18.91
CA GLY A 471 10.26 22.55 -19.21
C GLY A 471 10.43 22.86 -20.70
N TYR A 472 9.53 22.39 -21.58
CA TYR A 472 9.57 22.73 -23.01
C TYR A 472 8.73 23.98 -23.29
N SER A 473 9.40 25.06 -23.70
CA SER A 473 8.75 26.36 -23.96
C SER A 473 7.83 26.34 -25.19
N ARG A 474 6.65 26.97 -25.02
CA ARG A 474 5.52 27.09 -25.96
C ARG A 474 5.91 27.48 -27.39
N GLU A 475 6.92 28.34 -27.54
CA GLU A 475 7.33 28.87 -28.83
C GLU A 475 7.99 27.83 -29.76
N ARG A 476 8.68 26.82 -29.21
CA ARG A 476 9.36 25.80 -30.03
C ARG A 476 8.37 24.83 -30.67
N VAL A 477 7.25 24.58 -30.02
CA VAL A 477 6.21 23.65 -30.49
C VAL A 477 5.44 24.26 -31.67
N LEU A 478 5.02 25.51 -31.54
CA LEU A 478 4.27 26.26 -32.56
C LEU A 478 5.09 26.49 -33.84
N LYS A 479 6.39 26.81 -33.73
CA LYS A 479 7.30 26.95 -34.87
C LYS A 479 7.44 25.63 -35.65
N SER A 480 7.46 24.49 -34.98
CA SER A 480 7.65 23.18 -35.63
C SER A 480 6.43 22.69 -36.42
N ARG A 481 5.21 23.08 -36.02
CA ARG A 481 3.95 22.64 -36.66
C ARG A 481 3.55 23.48 -37.88
N LYS A 482 3.89 24.78 -37.90
CA LYS A 482 3.76 25.61 -39.13
C LYS A 482 4.60 25.02 -40.27
N VAL A 483 5.76 24.43 -39.94
CA VAL A 483 6.63 23.76 -40.92
C VAL A 483 6.01 22.45 -41.42
N SER A 484 5.43 21.61 -40.55
CA SER A 484 4.85 20.31 -40.97
C SER A 484 3.51 20.44 -41.71
N ARG A 485 2.69 21.44 -41.40
CA ARG A 485 1.42 21.70 -42.12
C ARG A 485 1.70 22.27 -43.52
N ALA A 486 2.76 23.05 -43.69
CA ALA A 486 3.22 23.56 -44.99
C ALA A 486 3.84 22.47 -45.88
N THR A 487 4.46 21.44 -45.30
CA THR A 487 5.02 20.32 -46.09
C THR A 487 3.96 19.28 -46.47
N ASN A 488 3.00 18.96 -45.59
CA ASN A 488 1.94 18.00 -45.90
C ASN A 488 0.90 18.52 -46.91
N GLN A 489 0.78 19.83 -47.14
CA GLN A 489 -0.04 20.37 -48.24
C GLN A 489 0.58 20.12 -49.63
N LYS A 490 1.84 19.67 -49.73
CA LYS A 490 2.52 19.45 -51.02
C LYS A 490 2.71 17.98 -51.43
N THR A 491 2.28 17.01 -50.60
CA THR A 491 2.46 15.57 -50.85
C THR A 491 1.20 14.75 -50.60
N GLY A 492 0.02 15.36 -50.63
CA GLY A 492 -1.24 14.61 -50.70
C GLY A 492 -1.33 13.83 -52.01
N VAL A 493 -1.97 12.65 -51.99
CA VAL A 493 -2.09 11.69 -53.10
C VAL A 493 -2.47 12.33 -54.46
N MET A 494 -3.20 13.44 -54.48
CA MET A 494 -3.51 14.21 -55.69
C MET A 494 -2.29 14.85 -56.38
N GLY A 495 -1.22 15.17 -55.64
CA GLY A 495 0.04 15.71 -56.19
C GLY A 495 0.92 14.67 -56.90
N MET A 496 0.68 13.37 -56.64
CA MET A 496 1.35 12.29 -57.38
C MET A 496 0.57 11.86 -58.63
N VAL A 497 -0.75 12.06 -58.68
CA VAL A 497 -1.58 11.70 -59.84
C VAL A 497 -1.36 12.65 -61.02
N SER A 498 -0.95 13.90 -60.79
CA SER A 498 -0.67 14.86 -61.89
C SER A 498 0.60 14.56 -62.69
N LYS A 499 1.52 13.74 -62.18
CA LYS A 499 2.76 13.34 -62.89
C LYS A 499 2.64 12.01 -63.64
N LEU A 500 1.51 11.32 -63.51
CA LEU A 500 1.28 9.99 -64.09
C LEU A 500 0.08 9.96 -65.05
N ASN A 501 -0.29 11.11 -65.64
CA ASN A 501 -1.35 11.13 -66.65
C ASN A 501 -0.77 10.93 -68.07
N PRO A 502 -0.82 9.71 -68.65
CA PRO A 502 -0.27 9.43 -69.99
C PRO A 502 -1.07 10.09 -71.13
N PHE A 503 -2.20 10.74 -70.84
CA PHE A 503 -3.07 11.35 -71.86
C PHE A 503 -2.76 12.83 -72.16
N ALA A 504 -1.91 13.49 -71.37
CA ALA A 504 -1.57 14.90 -71.61
C ALA A 504 -0.62 15.12 -72.81
N LYS A 505 0.05 14.06 -73.31
CA LYS A 505 0.93 14.15 -74.49
C LYS A 505 0.19 14.13 -75.84
N LYS A 506 -1.11 13.81 -75.88
CA LYS A 506 -1.85 13.64 -77.16
C LYS A 506 -2.59 14.89 -77.64
N GLN A 507 -2.61 15.98 -76.87
CA GLN A 507 -3.26 17.23 -77.26
C GLN A 507 -2.31 18.30 -77.83
N ALA A 508 -0.98 18.08 -77.77
CA ALA A 508 0.01 19.00 -78.33
C ALA A 508 0.45 18.67 -79.76
N GLU A 509 0.03 17.53 -80.33
CA GLU A 509 0.36 17.10 -81.70
C GLU A 509 -0.80 17.25 -82.71
N ALA A 510 -1.93 17.87 -82.31
CA ALA A 510 -3.10 18.08 -83.18
C ALA A 510 -3.31 19.55 -83.60
N THR A 511 -2.32 20.42 -83.36
CA THR A 511 -2.31 21.80 -83.87
C THR A 511 -0.92 22.15 -84.41
N ALA A 512 -0.53 21.46 -85.49
CA ALA A 512 0.49 21.86 -86.45
C ALA A 512 0.10 21.30 -87.82
#